data_AF-A0A5N7DIX7-F1
#
_entry.id   AF-A0A5N7DIX7-F1
#
_cell.length_a   1.000
_cell.length_b   1.000
_cell.length_c   1.000
_cell.angle_alpha   90.00
_cell.angle_beta   90.00
_cell.angle_gamma   90.00
#
_symmetry.space_group_name_H-M   'P 1'
#
loop_
_entity.id
_entity.type
_entity.pdbx_description
1 polymer ?
#
loop_
_entity_poly.entity_id
_entity_poly.type
_entity_poly.pdbx_seq_one_letter_code
_entity_poly.pdbx_strand_id
1 'polypeptide(L)'
;MSTTVTKGSERAEWEVTAPFTGVIYKKNFIGEATTALEAELFTHVPVTMNESTKTIANPSGHDLLQQIRDDLEVHQKAIDGLQEQNDAQQRAIDDLMERVALYREIRKSVLCGGLSSNKQRNEAAHGGNIREDYFFIRGERNTSLAEKCRERFEQIYGFQLSEFQDRIPTAPARVIEAFNMHGNCILLYRWNKSQKQGVKKQVLSKLRQLLLPWVQNLTPVDYLEDGSPSLPFYDNIVSLYESV
;
A
#
# COMPACT_ATOMS: atom_id res chain seq x y z
N MET A 1 2.17 38.46 -37.50
CA MET A 1 3.42 38.31 -36.73
C MET A 1 4.22 37.19 -37.39
N SER A 2 5.43 37.49 -37.85
CA SER A 2 6.29 36.51 -38.53
C SER A 2 7.14 35.77 -37.51
N THR A 3 7.19 34.43 -37.62
CA THR A 3 8.07 33.59 -36.81
C THR A 3 9.19 33.06 -37.69
N THR A 4 10.42 33.47 -37.39
CA THR A 4 11.66 33.00 -38.02
C THR A 4 12.06 31.66 -37.39
N VAL A 5 12.27 30.62 -38.19
CA VAL A 5 12.74 29.30 -37.72
C VAL A 5 14.22 29.16 -38.07
N THR A 6 15.06 29.03 -37.04
CA THR A 6 16.49 28.69 -37.18
C THR A 6 16.64 27.18 -37.17
N LYS A 7 17.37 26.65 -38.15
CA LYS A 7 17.65 25.23 -38.34
C LYS A 7 18.71 24.78 -37.32
N GLY A 8 18.25 24.27 -36.17
CA GLY A 8 19.05 23.50 -35.21
C GLY A 8 18.81 22.01 -35.42
N SER A 9 19.84 21.19 -35.19
CA SER A 9 19.90 19.74 -35.38
C SER A 9 18.60 18.97 -35.07
N GLU A 10 18.23 18.07 -35.96
CA GLU A 10 17.00 17.29 -35.99
C GLU A 10 16.78 16.41 -34.76
N ARG A 11 16.01 16.93 -33.80
CA ARG A 11 15.05 16.18 -32.99
C ARG A 11 13.88 17.12 -32.70
N ALA A 12 12.84 17.06 -33.52
CA ALA A 12 11.63 17.84 -33.28
C ALA A 12 10.79 17.15 -32.20
N GLU A 13 11.12 17.41 -30.92
CA GLU A 13 10.24 17.07 -29.79
C GLU A 13 9.09 18.09 -29.77
N TRP A 14 7.85 17.61 -29.90
CA TRP A 14 6.66 18.45 -29.75
C TRP A 14 6.00 18.16 -28.42
N GLU A 15 5.91 19.18 -27.56
CA GLU A 15 5.14 19.12 -26.33
C GLU A 15 3.67 19.41 -26.62
N VAL A 16 2.79 18.44 -26.33
CA VAL A 16 1.34 18.65 -26.39
C VAL A 16 0.82 18.73 -24.95
N THR A 17 0.27 19.88 -24.59
CA THR A 17 -0.33 20.12 -23.27
C THR A 17 -1.83 19.80 -23.34
N ALA A 18 -2.30 18.85 -22.53
CA ALA A 18 -3.74 18.58 -22.41
C ALA A 18 -4.38 19.66 -21.51
N PRO A 19 -5.41 20.39 -21.98
CA PRO A 19 -5.84 21.66 -21.36
C PRO A 19 -6.51 21.53 -19.97
N PHE A 20 -6.74 20.32 -19.45
CA PHE A 20 -7.43 20.11 -18.17
C PHE A 20 -6.66 19.34 -17.11
N THR A 21 -5.44 18.85 -17.39
CA THR A 21 -4.64 18.08 -16.41
C THR A 21 -3.21 18.58 -16.22
N GLY A 22 -2.72 19.49 -17.07
CA GLY A 22 -1.34 20.01 -16.97
C GLY A 22 -0.25 18.95 -17.21
N VAL A 23 -0.62 17.76 -17.67
CA VAL A 23 0.32 16.68 -18.00
C VAL A 23 0.88 16.92 -19.40
N ILE A 24 2.20 17.07 -19.51
CA ILE A 24 2.93 17.14 -20.78
C ILE A 24 3.13 15.71 -21.29
N TYR A 25 2.53 15.37 -22.42
CA TYR A 25 2.77 14.09 -23.09
C TYR A 25 3.89 14.25 -24.10
N LYS A 26 4.97 13.46 -23.95
CA LYS A 26 5.94 13.25 -25.04
C LYS A 26 5.34 12.26 -26.03
N LYS A 27 4.81 12.76 -27.15
CA LYS A 27 4.25 11.92 -28.21
C LYS A 27 5.34 11.63 -29.24
N ASN A 28 5.97 10.46 -29.14
CA ASN A 28 6.80 9.93 -30.22
C ASN A 28 5.87 9.27 -31.26
N PHE A 29 5.88 9.77 -32.49
CA PHE A 29 5.17 9.13 -33.59
C PHE A 29 5.95 7.88 -34.01
N ILE A 30 5.60 6.72 -33.44
CA ILE A 30 5.82 5.42 -34.08
C ILE A 30 4.44 4.82 -34.26
N GLY A 31 3.73 5.34 -35.24
CA GLY A 31 2.46 4.81 -35.71
C GLY A 31 2.47 4.91 -37.23
N GLU A 32 2.35 3.76 -37.89
CA GLU A 32 1.95 3.64 -39.31
C GLU A 32 3.00 3.97 -40.39
N ALA A 33 4.21 3.41 -40.28
CA ALA A 33 5.16 3.35 -41.41
C ALA A 33 5.33 1.94 -42.01
N THR A 34 4.28 1.10 -41.94
CA THR A 34 4.26 -0.22 -42.61
C THR A 34 3.23 -0.34 -43.73
N THR A 35 2.56 0.74 -44.13
CA THR A 35 1.57 0.69 -45.23
C THR A 35 1.68 1.82 -46.26
N ALA A 36 2.70 2.70 -46.16
CA ALA A 36 2.90 3.80 -47.10
C ALA A 36 4.15 3.66 -48.00
N LEU A 37 5.01 2.65 -47.78
CA LEU A 37 6.19 2.42 -48.62
C LEU A 37 5.95 1.50 -49.82
N GLU A 38 4.79 0.81 -49.88
CA GLU A 38 4.45 -0.09 -50.99
C GLU A 38 3.65 0.60 -52.12
N ALA A 39 3.17 1.83 -51.93
CA ALA A 39 2.31 2.52 -52.90
C ALA A 39 3.05 3.49 -53.85
N GLU A 40 4.33 3.79 -53.63
CA GLU A 40 5.12 4.71 -54.48
C GLU A 40 6.24 4.02 -55.30
N LEU A 41 6.28 2.67 -55.34
CA LEU A 41 7.27 1.93 -56.14
C LEU A 41 6.79 1.54 -57.55
N PHE A 42 5.52 1.77 -57.90
CA PHE A 42 4.91 1.27 -59.16
C PHE A 42 4.12 2.31 -59.96
N THR A 43 4.67 3.51 -60.16
CA THR A 43 4.20 4.38 -61.25
C THR A 43 5.32 4.67 -62.23
N HIS A 44 5.10 4.19 -63.46
CA HIS A 44 5.98 4.35 -64.61
C HIS A 44 6.28 5.82 -64.90
N VAL A 45 7.48 6.28 -64.53
CA VAL A 45 8.11 7.46 -65.12
C VAL A 45 9.35 7.00 -65.86
N PRO A 46 9.48 7.22 -67.18
CA PRO A 46 10.68 6.84 -67.92
C PRO A 46 11.83 7.74 -67.48
N VAL A 47 12.82 7.16 -66.79
CA VAL A 47 14.06 7.83 -66.44
C VAL A 47 14.98 7.82 -67.65
N THR A 48 15.20 8.97 -68.27
CA THR A 48 16.31 9.18 -69.20
C THR A 48 17.62 9.20 -68.41
N MET A 49 18.46 8.19 -68.61
CA MET A 49 19.81 8.14 -68.05
C MET A 49 20.72 9.09 -68.83
N ASN A 50 21.20 10.14 -68.18
CA ASN A 50 22.44 10.80 -68.57
C ASN A 50 23.58 10.14 -67.78
N GLU A 51 24.52 9.55 -68.51
CA GLU A 51 25.71 8.91 -67.96
C GLU A 51 26.56 9.95 -67.22
N SER A 52 26.50 9.91 -65.90
CA SER A 52 27.43 10.60 -65.02
C SER A 52 27.48 9.80 -63.72
N THR A 53 28.44 8.88 -63.68
CA THR A 53 28.80 8.03 -62.56
C THR A 53 28.93 8.84 -61.27
N LYS A 54 27.95 8.72 -60.38
CA LYS A 54 28.14 8.85 -58.93
C LYS A 54 27.37 7.74 -58.25
N THR A 55 28.09 6.71 -57.85
CA THR A 55 27.65 5.76 -56.84
C THR A 55 27.33 6.58 -55.58
N ILE A 56 26.05 6.84 -55.32
CA ILE A 56 25.62 7.29 -54.00
C ILE A 56 25.65 6.03 -53.13
N ALA A 57 26.82 5.75 -52.55
CA ALA A 57 26.83 4.95 -51.33
C ALA A 57 25.91 5.69 -50.34
N ASN A 58 24.99 4.98 -49.69
CA ASN A 58 24.14 5.52 -48.63
C ASN A 58 24.79 5.15 -47.27
N PRO A 59 25.83 5.88 -46.82
CA PRO A 59 26.47 5.61 -45.52
C PRO A 59 25.49 5.82 -44.36
N SER A 60 24.45 6.64 -44.55
CA SER A 60 23.43 6.95 -43.53
C SER A 60 22.45 5.82 -43.22
N GLY A 61 22.18 4.90 -44.14
CA GLY A 61 21.22 3.81 -43.93
C GLY A 61 21.76 2.69 -43.03
N HIS A 62 23.06 2.38 -43.15
CA HIS A 62 23.72 1.37 -42.33
C HIS A 62 23.83 1.83 -40.87
N ASP A 63 24.17 3.09 -40.64
CA ASP A 63 24.27 3.69 -39.30
C ASP A 63 22.91 3.75 -38.60
N LEU A 64 21.82 4.08 -39.34
CA LEU A 64 20.46 4.06 -38.80
C LEU A 64 20.02 2.64 -38.41
N LEU A 65 20.29 1.63 -39.24
CA LEU A 65 19.94 0.25 -38.95
C LEU A 65 20.75 -0.32 -37.77
N GLN A 66 22.01 0.10 -37.63
CA GLN A 66 22.82 -0.27 -36.47
C GLN A 66 22.31 0.41 -35.20
N GLN A 67 21.94 1.69 -35.25
CA GLN A 67 21.35 2.40 -34.12
C GLN A 67 20.02 1.78 -33.67
N ILE A 68 19.13 1.41 -34.61
CA ILE A 68 17.88 0.70 -34.30
C ILE A 68 18.17 -0.65 -33.63
N ARG A 69 19.20 -1.36 -34.09
CA ARG A 69 19.60 -2.65 -33.51
C ARG A 69 20.12 -2.47 -32.08
N ASP A 70 20.97 -1.48 -31.86
CA ASP A 70 21.54 -1.20 -30.54
C ASP A 70 20.44 -0.75 -29.55
N ASP A 71 19.51 0.10 -30.00
CA ASP A 71 18.33 0.51 -29.21
C ASP A 71 17.41 -0.67 -28.89
N LEU A 72 17.18 -1.57 -29.85
CA LEU A 72 16.42 -2.81 -29.62
C LEU A 72 17.11 -3.70 -28.57
N GLU A 73 18.43 -3.82 -28.60
CA GLU A 73 19.17 -4.61 -27.62
C GLU A 73 19.08 -4.00 -26.21
N VAL A 74 19.20 -2.67 -26.10
CA VAL A 74 19.03 -1.95 -24.83
C VAL A 74 17.62 -2.10 -24.29
N HIS A 75 16.60 -1.96 -25.14
CA HIS A 75 15.21 -2.13 -24.74
C HIS A 75 14.89 -3.58 -24.34
N GLN A 76 15.45 -4.57 -25.05
CA GLN A 76 15.27 -5.98 -24.68
C GLN A 76 15.87 -6.26 -23.31
N LYS A 77 17.10 -5.80 -23.03
CA LYS A 77 17.72 -5.93 -21.70
C LYS A 77 16.91 -5.25 -20.60
N ALA A 78 16.30 -4.10 -20.89
CA ALA A 78 15.44 -3.40 -19.94
C ALA A 78 14.14 -4.17 -19.67
N ILE A 79 13.53 -4.77 -20.70
CA ILE A 79 12.35 -5.63 -20.57
C ILE A 79 12.69 -6.85 -19.72
N ASP A 80 13.79 -7.53 -20.01
CA ASP A 80 14.24 -8.71 -19.27
C ASP A 80 14.48 -8.35 -17.79
N GLY A 81 15.14 -7.21 -17.52
CA GLY A 81 15.36 -6.73 -16.15
C GLY A 81 14.06 -6.38 -15.41
N LEU A 82 13.07 -5.79 -16.10
CA LEU A 82 11.75 -5.52 -15.52
C LEU A 82 10.97 -6.81 -15.24
N GLN A 83 11.08 -7.81 -16.11
CA GLN A 83 10.47 -9.13 -15.89
C GLN A 83 11.08 -9.81 -14.66
N GLU A 84 12.41 -9.83 -14.54
CA GLU A 84 13.08 -10.38 -13.35
C GLU A 84 12.65 -9.67 -12.05
N GLN A 85 12.52 -8.34 -12.10
CA GLN A 85 12.04 -7.57 -10.94
C GLN A 85 10.59 -7.89 -10.60
N ASN A 86 9.72 -8.05 -11.59
CA ASN A 86 8.33 -8.42 -11.38
C ASN A 86 8.21 -9.83 -10.78
N ASP A 87 8.97 -10.80 -11.28
CA ASP A 87 9.04 -12.15 -10.74
C ASP A 87 9.58 -12.19 -9.29
N ALA A 88 10.54 -11.32 -8.97
CA ALA A 88 11.03 -11.16 -7.60
C ALA A 88 9.95 -10.56 -6.68
N GLN A 89 9.22 -9.54 -7.15
CA GLN A 89 8.12 -8.94 -6.40
C GLN A 89 6.97 -9.91 -6.18
N GLN A 90 6.60 -10.69 -7.20
CA GLN A 90 5.55 -11.69 -7.08
C GLN A 90 5.91 -12.76 -6.04
N ARG A 91 7.15 -13.27 -6.07
CA ARG A 91 7.63 -14.21 -5.03
C ARG A 91 7.59 -13.61 -3.63
N ALA A 92 7.93 -12.34 -3.47
CA ALA A 92 7.84 -11.65 -2.18
C ALA A 92 6.40 -11.47 -1.71
N ILE A 93 5.46 -11.20 -2.63
CA ILE A 93 4.03 -11.11 -2.34
C ILE A 93 3.50 -12.47 -1.89
N ASP A 94 3.88 -13.56 -2.57
CA ASP A 94 3.43 -14.90 -2.23
C ASP A 94 3.91 -15.33 -0.84
N ASP A 95 5.19 -15.08 -0.50
CA ASP A 95 5.74 -15.32 0.86
C ASP A 95 4.99 -14.50 1.92
N LEU A 96 4.72 -13.23 1.65
CA LEU A 96 3.95 -12.38 2.55
C LEU A 96 2.53 -12.91 2.74
N MET A 97 1.86 -13.37 1.67
CA MET A 97 0.52 -13.94 1.75
C MET A 97 0.48 -15.19 2.62
N GLU A 98 1.48 -16.08 2.50
CA GLU A 98 1.58 -17.28 3.33
C GLU A 98 1.74 -16.93 4.82
N ARG A 99 2.66 -16.00 5.13
CA ARG A 99 2.89 -15.55 6.52
C ARG A 99 1.67 -14.87 7.12
N VAL A 100 0.96 -14.07 6.32
CA VAL A 100 -0.31 -13.43 6.72
C VAL A 100 -1.40 -14.47 6.98
N ALA A 101 -1.47 -15.55 6.21
CA ALA A 101 -2.46 -16.61 6.42
C ALA A 101 -2.28 -17.29 7.79
N LEU A 102 -1.03 -17.61 8.17
CA LEU A 102 -0.72 -18.16 9.50
C LEU A 102 -1.10 -17.18 10.62
N TYR A 103 -0.76 -15.90 10.46
CA TYR A 103 -1.10 -14.88 11.44
C TYR A 103 -2.62 -14.68 11.57
N ARG A 104 -3.37 -14.75 10.47
CA ARG A 104 -4.84 -14.67 10.48
C ARG A 104 -5.47 -15.80 11.27
N GLU A 105 -4.96 -17.03 11.16
CA GLU A 105 -5.47 -18.15 11.97
C GLU A 105 -5.18 -17.95 13.47
N ILE A 106 -4.03 -17.36 13.84
CA ILE A 106 -3.75 -16.96 15.22
C ILE A 106 -4.74 -15.89 15.69
N ARG A 107 -4.98 -14.83 14.91
CA ARG A 107 -5.94 -13.77 15.28
C ARG A 107 -7.36 -14.32 15.38
N LYS A 108 -7.80 -15.14 14.44
CA LYS A 108 -9.09 -15.85 14.50
C LYS A 108 -9.22 -16.70 15.75
N SER A 109 -8.15 -17.38 16.15
CA SER A 109 -8.09 -18.16 17.39
C SER A 109 -8.26 -17.28 18.65
N VAL A 110 -7.63 -16.09 18.69
CA VAL A 110 -7.72 -15.13 19.80
C VAL A 110 -9.08 -14.43 19.84
N LEU A 111 -9.55 -13.97 18.70
CA LEU A 111 -10.72 -13.10 18.56
C LEU A 111 -12.04 -13.88 18.49
N CYS A 112 -12.06 -15.09 17.95
CA CYS A 112 -13.31 -15.80 17.64
C CYS A 112 -13.34 -17.22 18.22
N GLY A 113 -12.23 -17.66 18.82
CA GLY A 113 -12.08 -18.98 19.41
C GLY A 113 -12.69 -19.08 20.80
N GLY A 114 -13.77 -19.86 20.97
CA GLY A 114 -14.22 -20.30 22.30
C GLY A 114 -13.19 -21.20 23.02
N LEU A 115 -13.24 -21.21 24.36
CA LEU A 115 -12.33 -21.78 25.37
C LEU A 115 -11.70 -23.18 25.07
N SER A 116 -10.67 -23.27 24.23
CA SER A 116 -9.79 -24.46 24.18
C SER A 116 -8.39 -24.13 24.73
N SER A 117 -7.66 -25.14 25.21
CA SER A 117 -6.37 -24.98 25.88
C SER A 117 -5.28 -24.35 25.00
N ASN A 118 -5.23 -24.68 23.71
CA ASN A 118 -4.32 -24.02 22.74
C ASN A 118 -4.67 -22.55 22.52
N LYS A 119 -5.96 -22.17 22.65
CA LYS A 119 -6.40 -20.78 22.50
C LYS A 119 -6.01 -19.94 23.69
N GLN A 120 -6.12 -20.48 24.91
CA GLN A 120 -5.61 -19.80 26.12
C GLN A 120 -4.11 -19.52 26.02
N ARG A 121 -3.33 -20.44 25.44
CA ARG A 121 -1.90 -20.22 25.16
C ARG A 121 -1.67 -19.09 24.16
N ASN A 122 -2.47 -19.04 23.08
CA ASN A 122 -2.36 -18.00 22.06
C ASN A 122 -2.82 -16.62 22.56
N GLU A 123 -3.96 -16.54 23.27
CA GLU A 123 -4.42 -15.31 23.94
C GLU A 123 -3.35 -14.80 24.92
N ALA A 124 -2.76 -15.71 25.70
CA ALA A 124 -1.70 -15.40 26.65
C ALA A 124 -0.39 -14.96 26.00
N ALA A 125 -0.10 -15.39 24.77
CA ALA A 125 1.14 -15.09 24.06
C ALA A 125 1.04 -13.88 23.12
N HIS A 126 -0.14 -13.61 22.56
CA HIS A 126 -0.31 -12.64 21.46
C HIS A 126 -1.13 -11.40 21.82
N GLY A 127 -1.90 -11.42 22.93
CA GLY A 127 -2.57 -10.24 23.45
C GLY A 127 -3.55 -9.54 22.49
N GLY A 128 -3.85 -8.28 22.78
CA GLY A 128 -4.73 -7.42 21.99
C GLY A 128 -4.00 -6.81 20.78
N ASN A 129 -4.69 -6.81 19.64
CA ASN A 129 -4.28 -6.10 18.43
C ASN A 129 -5.53 -5.60 17.69
N ILE A 130 -6.01 -4.41 18.06
CA ILE A 130 -7.31 -3.90 17.61
C ILE A 130 -7.40 -3.71 16.10
N ARG A 131 -6.30 -3.27 15.46
CA ARG A 131 -6.29 -2.99 14.02
C ARG A 131 -6.38 -4.28 13.22
N GLU A 132 -5.63 -5.30 13.60
CA GLU A 132 -5.69 -6.61 12.96
C GLU A 132 -7.03 -7.30 13.21
N ASP A 133 -7.58 -7.18 14.43
CA ASP A 133 -8.91 -7.72 14.75
C ASP A 133 -10.01 -7.04 13.94
N TYR A 134 -9.93 -5.72 13.76
CA TYR A 134 -10.82 -4.98 12.88
C TYR A 134 -10.72 -5.46 11.43
N PHE A 135 -9.51 -5.55 10.86
CA PHE A 135 -9.34 -5.99 9.48
C PHE A 135 -9.75 -7.45 9.27
N PHE A 136 -9.54 -8.30 10.28
CA PHE A 136 -10.05 -9.66 10.27
C PHE A 136 -11.59 -9.68 10.19
N ILE A 137 -12.27 -8.98 11.10
CA ILE A 137 -13.75 -8.92 11.13
C ILE A 137 -14.31 -8.34 9.82
N ARG A 138 -13.69 -7.28 9.31
CA ARG A 138 -14.11 -6.63 8.05
C ARG A 138 -13.91 -7.53 6.83
N GLY A 139 -12.85 -8.35 6.83
CA GLY A 139 -12.52 -9.26 5.73
C GLY A 139 -13.19 -10.63 5.80
N GLU A 140 -13.84 -10.97 6.92
CA GLU A 140 -14.48 -12.27 7.12
C GLU A 140 -15.77 -12.38 6.31
N ARG A 141 -15.83 -13.42 5.46
CA ARG A 141 -16.98 -13.68 4.58
C ARG A 141 -18.08 -14.46 5.28
N ASN A 142 -17.74 -15.22 6.33
CA ASN A 142 -18.70 -15.94 7.14
C ASN A 142 -19.36 -14.98 8.14
N THR A 143 -20.61 -14.60 7.88
CA THR A 143 -21.37 -13.64 8.69
C THR A 143 -21.53 -14.08 10.15
N SER A 144 -21.83 -15.36 10.39
CA SER A 144 -21.97 -15.90 11.75
C SER A 144 -20.66 -15.86 12.53
N LEU A 145 -19.55 -16.17 11.86
CA LEU A 145 -18.23 -16.03 12.48
C LEU A 145 -17.92 -14.56 12.77
N ALA A 146 -18.16 -13.66 11.81
CA ALA A 146 -17.92 -12.23 11.97
C ALA A 146 -18.72 -11.63 13.15
N GLU A 147 -19.99 -12.02 13.33
CA GLU A 147 -20.81 -11.60 14.47
C GLU A 147 -20.21 -12.07 15.80
N LYS A 148 -19.84 -13.34 15.90
CA LYS A 148 -19.16 -13.87 17.09
C LYS A 148 -17.86 -13.13 17.41
N CYS A 149 -17.10 -12.79 16.38
CA CYS A 149 -15.88 -11.99 16.54
C CYS A 149 -16.20 -10.57 17.03
N ARG A 150 -17.30 -9.94 16.59
CA ARG A 150 -17.73 -8.60 17.07
C ARG A 150 -18.11 -8.63 18.55
N GLU A 151 -18.85 -9.65 18.99
CA GLU A 151 -19.18 -9.81 20.42
C GLU A 151 -17.91 -9.95 21.27
N ARG A 152 -16.96 -10.75 20.80
CA ARG A 152 -15.70 -10.96 21.51
C ARG A 152 -14.79 -9.74 21.45
N PHE A 153 -14.81 -8.98 20.35
CA PHE A 153 -14.14 -7.70 20.22
C PHE A 153 -14.60 -6.73 21.33
N GLU A 154 -15.91 -6.63 21.57
CA GLU A 154 -16.46 -5.81 22.66
C GLU A 154 -15.95 -6.28 24.03
N GLN A 155 -15.86 -7.58 24.27
CA GLN A 155 -15.33 -8.13 25.53
C GLN A 155 -13.84 -7.82 25.74
N ILE A 156 -13.05 -7.77 24.66
CA ILE A 156 -11.59 -7.52 24.71
C ILE A 156 -11.31 -6.02 24.86
N TYR A 157 -11.97 -5.18 24.07
CA TYR A 157 -11.68 -3.75 23.95
C TYR A 157 -12.63 -2.86 24.75
N GLY A 158 -13.76 -3.40 25.23
CA GLY A 158 -14.72 -2.69 26.10
C GLY A 158 -15.73 -1.80 25.37
N PHE A 159 -15.71 -1.79 24.03
CA PHE A 159 -16.54 -0.95 23.16
C PHE A 159 -17.05 -1.76 21.97
N GLN A 160 -18.24 -1.42 21.47
CA GLN A 160 -18.80 -2.08 20.31
C GLN A 160 -18.10 -1.58 19.05
N LEU A 161 -17.70 -2.49 18.16
CA LEU A 161 -16.97 -2.12 16.96
C LEU A 161 -17.76 -1.12 16.09
N SER A 162 -19.09 -1.26 16.03
CA SER A 162 -19.99 -0.36 15.28
C SER A 162 -19.91 1.10 15.72
N GLU A 163 -19.47 1.40 16.95
CA GLU A 163 -19.41 2.77 17.46
C GLU A 163 -18.28 3.59 16.80
N PHE A 164 -17.23 2.93 16.29
CA PHE A 164 -16.02 3.64 15.82
C PHE A 164 -15.25 2.94 14.69
N GLN A 165 -15.83 1.91 14.05
CA GLN A 165 -15.17 1.10 13.01
C GLN A 165 -14.52 1.90 11.88
N ASP A 166 -15.13 3.03 11.48
CA ASP A 166 -14.64 3.84 10.35
C ASP A 166 -13.40 4.66 10.70
N ARG A 167 -13.08 4.79 12.00
CA ARG A 167 -11.98 5.60 12.53
C ARG A 167 -10.75 4.79 12.91
N ILE A 168 -10.89 3.47 13.08
CA ILE A 168 -9.77 2.57 13.37
C ILE A 168 -8.66 2.65 12.29
N PRO A 169 -8.97 2.69 10.97
CA PRO A 169 -7.92 2.75 9.94
C PRO A 169 -6.99 3.95 10.08
N THR A 170 -7.53 5.11 10.49
CA THR A 170 -6.82 6.38 10.57
C THR A 170 -6.51 6.82 12.00
N ALA A 171 -6.75 5.97 12.99
CA ALA A 171 -6.53 6.31 14.40
C ALA A 171 -5.04 6.63 14.68
N PRO A 172 -4.77 7.63 15.54
CA PRO A 172 -3.41 7.91 16.01
C PRO A 172 -2.75 6.69 16.67
N ALA A 173 -1.43 6.60 16.57
CA ALA A 173 -0.68 5.44 17.09
C ALA A 173 -0.92 5.21 18.60
N ARG A 174 -0.93 6.28 19.41
CA ARG A 174 -1.18 6.20 20.86
C ARG A 174 -2.61 5.75 21.20
N VAL A 175 -3.59 6.06 20.35
CA VAL A 175 -4.97 5.55 20.50
C VAL A 175 -5.00 4.04 20.25
N ILE A 176 -4.37 3.58 19.16
CA ILE A 176 -4.25 2.14 18.85
C ILE A 176 -3.54 1.40 19.99
N GLU A 177 -2.47 1.97 20.52
CA GLU A 177 -1.74 1.41 21.64
C GLU A 177 -2.60 1.34 22.92
N ALA A 178 -3.37 2.37 23.23
CA ALA A 178 -4.28 2.36 24.38
C ALA A 178 -5.34 1.25 24.28
N PHE A 179 -5.92 1.04 23.10
CA PHE A 179 -6.79 -0.12 22.87
C PHE A 179 -6.07 -1.45 23.03
N ASN A 180 -4.85 -1.58 22.52
CA ASN A 180 -4.05 -2.79 22.65
C ASN A 180 -3.66 -3.06 24.11
N MET A 181 -3.35 -2.03 24.90
CA MET A 181 -3.14 -2.13 26.35
C MET A 181 -4.40 -2.68 27.04
N HIS A 182 -5.59 -2.18 26.66
CA HIS A 182 -6.85 -2.68 27.19
C HIS A 182 -7.04 -4.17 26.89
N GLY A 183 -6.89 -4.56 25.61
CA GLY A 183 -6.97 -5.96 25.20
C GLY A 183 -5.93 -6.86 25.88
N ASN A 184 -4.71 -6.36 26.07
CA ASN A 184 -3.64 -7.06 26.78
C ASN A 184 -3.98 -7.32 28.25
N CYS A 185 -4.60 -6.36 28.93
CA CYS A 185 -5.07 -6.55 30.31
C CYS A 185 -6.12 -7.66 30.41
N ILE A 186 -6.94 -7.86 29.37
CA ILE A 186 -7.95 -8.93 29.33
C ILE A 186 -7.32 -10.29 28.97
N LEU A 187 -6.48 -10.33 27.94
CA LEU A 187 -6.03 -11.56 27.30
C LEU A 187 -4.75 -12.16 27.88
N LEU A 188 -3.75 -11.33 28.22
CA LEU A 188 -2.43 -11.85 28.58
C LEU A 188 -2.42 -12.51 29.97
N TYR A 189 -1.74 -13.65 30.07
CA TYR A 189 -1.67 -14.43 31.32
C TYR A 189 -1.04 -13.66 32.49
N ARG A 190 -0.07 -12.77 32.22
CA ARG A 190 0.56 -11.93 33.27
C ARG A 190 -0.47 -11.09 34.05
N TRP A 191 -1.53 -10.66 33.39
CA TRP A 191 -2.63 -9.88 33.97
C TRP A 191 -3.71 -10.76 34.63
N ASN A 192 -3.69 -12.07 34.39
CA ASN A 192 -4.61 -13.03 34.99
C ASN A 192 -4.09 -13.66 36.29
N LYS A 193 -2.79 -13.52 36.60
CA LYS A 193 -2.26 -13.91 37.92
C LYS A 193 -2.85 -13.01 39.02
N SER A 194 -3.25 -13.64 40.14
CA SER A 194 -4.05 -13.03 41.22
C SER A 194 -3.39 -11.85 41.94
N GLN A 195 -2.07 -11.67 41.86
CA GLN A 195 -1.35 -10.70 42.69
C GLN A 195 -1.50 -9.23 42.25
N LYS A 196 -2.03 -8.93 41.06
CA LYS A 196 -2.10 -7.55 40.52
C LYS A 196 -3.50 -7.14 40.01
N GLN A 197 -4.55 -7.80 40.50
CA GLN A 197 -5.95 -7.51 40.11
C GLN A 197 -6.37 -6.05 40.37
N GLY A 198 -5.83 -5.41 41.42
CA GLY A 198 -6.09 -4.00 41.72
C GLY A 198 -5.56 -3.06 40.63
N VAL A 199 -4.30 -3.25 40.23
CA VAL A 199 -3.66 -2.46 39.15
C VAL A 199 -4.38 -2.70 37.82
N LYS A 200 -4.70 -3.97 37.49
CA LYS A 200 -5.49 -4.32 36.30
C LYS A 200 -6.77 -3.51 36.20
N LYS A 201 -7.57 -3.47 37.28
CA LYS A 201 -8.85 -2.74 37.31
C LYS A 201 -8.63 -1.23 37.13
N GLN A 202 -7.60 -0.66 37.77
CA GLN A 202 -7.29 0.77 37.62
C GLN A 202 -6.88 1.12 36.19
N VAL A 203 -6.01 0.32 35.57
CA VAL A 203 -5.59 0.52 34.19
C VAL A 203 -6.77 0.44 33.23
N LEU A 204 -7.58 -0.63 33.33
CA LEU A 204 -8.77 -0.79 32.48
C LEU A 204 -9.75 0.39 32.63
N SER A 205 -9.97 0.85 33.85
CA SER A 205 -10.85 2.00 34.11
C SER A 205 -10.32 3.28 33.48
N LYS A 206 -9.02 3.58 33.65
CA LYS A 206 -8.39 4.77 33.08
C LYS A 206 -8.33 4.71 31.55
N LEU A 207 -8.03 3.54 30.98
CA LEU A 207 -8.08 3.33 29.53
C LEU A 207 -9.48 3.55 28.98
N ARG A 208 -10.53 3.06 29.65
CA ARG A 208 -11.91 3.33 29.22
C ARG A 208 -12.23 4.82 29.27
N GLN A 209 -11.81 5.53 30.33
CA GLN A 209 -11.98 6.98 30.44
C GLN A 209 -11.23 7.75 29.34
N LEU A 210 -10.02 7.32 28.98
CA LEU A 210 -9.24 7.90 27.90
C LEU A 210 -9.89 7.63 26.53
N LEU A 211 -10.29 6.39 26.27
CA LEU A 211 -10.76 5.97 24.96
C LEU A 211 -12.20 6.41 24.65
N LEU A 212 -13.05 6.56 25.67
CA LEU A 212 -14.47 6.86 25.49
C LEU A 212 -14.73 8.15 24.70
N PRO A 213 -14.11 9.31 25.00
CA PRO A 213 -14.26 10.52 24.19
C PRO A 213 -13.82 10.30 22.75
N TRP A 214 -12.74 9.54 22.54
CA TRP A 214 -12.30 9.21 21.20
C TRP A 214 -13.37 8.38 20.52
N VAL A 215 -13.86 7.26 21.09
CA VAL A 215 -14.95 6.44 20.52
C VAL A 215 -16.19 7.28 20.17
N GLN A 216 -16.61 8.18 21.05
CA GLN A 216 -17.76 9.06 20.86
C GLN A 216 -17.54 10.22 19.88
N ASN A 217 -16.35 10.33 19.30
CA ASN A 217 -15.96 11.40 18.37
C ASN A 217 -16.06 12.80 19.00
N LEU A 218 -15.70 12.92 20.29
CA LEU A 218 -15.71 14.16 21.06
C LEU A 218 -14.31 14.77 21.19
N THR A 219 -13.31 14.19 20.52
CA THR A 219 -11.91 14.58 20.62
C THR A 219 -11.49 15.50 19.48
N PRO A 220 -10.51 16.39 19.70
CA PRO A 220 -9.91 17.17 18.63
C PRO A 220 -9.09 16.27 17.68
N VAL A 221 -8.63 16.84 16.55
CA VAL A 221 -7.89 16.12 15.50
C VAL A 221 -6.52 15.63 16.01
N ASP A 222 -5.88 16.41 16.89
CA ASP A 222 -4.55 16.17 17.49
C ASP A 222 -4.61 15.31 18.78
N TYR A 223 -5.67 14.51 18.94
CA TYR A 223 -5.88 13.74 20.16
C TYR A 223 -4.76 12.73 20.42
N LEU A 224 -4.11 12.87 21.59
CA LEU A 224 -2.92 12.10 21.97
C LEU A 224 -1.72 12.29 21.04
N GLU A 225 -1.66 13.39 20.31
CA GLU A 225 -0.44 13.87 19.67
C GLU A 225 0.37 14.76 20.63
N ASP A 226 1.57 15.16 20.21
CA ASP A 226 2.44 15.99 21.04
C ASP A 226 1.80 17.35 21.30
N GLY A 227 1.75 17.76 22.56
CA GLY A 227 1.04 18.96 22.99
C GLY A 227 -0.45 18.74 23.35
N SER A 228 -0.99 17.54 23.14
CA SER A 228 -2.36 17.21 23.54
C SER A 228 -2.53 17.30 25.07
N PRO A 229 -3.59 17.95 25.58
CA PRO A 229 -3.84 18.03 27.03
C PRO A 229 -4.17 16.68 27.66
N SER A 230 -4.51 15.68 26.83
CA SER A 230 -4.78 14.30 27.29
C SER A 230 -3.52 13.45 27.40
N LEU A 231 -2.37 13.91 26.88
CA LEU A 231 -1.12 13.17 26.86
C LEU A 231 -0.59 12.84 28.27
N PRO A 232 -0.58 13.79 29.24
CA PRO A 232 -0.14 13.46 30.61
C PRO A 232 -0.98 12.38 31.28
N PHE A 233 -2.27 12.31 30.95
CA PHE A 233 -3.16 11.26 31.46
C PHE A 233 -2.84 9.90 30.82
N TYR A 234 -2.58 9.87 29.51
CA TYR A 234 -2.09 8.68 28.81
C TYR A 234 -0.74 8.19 29.39
N ASP A 235 0.23 9.09 29.62
CA ASP A 235 1.54 8.72 30.18
C ASP A 235 1.41 8.12 31.59
N ASN A 236 0.49 8.64 32.40
CA ASN A 236 0.17 8.05 33.70
C ASN A 236 -0.37 6.62 33.59
N ILE A 237 -1.17 6.35 32.55
CA ILE A 237 -1.69 5.00 32.28
C ILE A 237 -0.56 4.07 31.87
N VAL A 238 0.33 4.49 30.97
CA VAL A 238 1.49 3.71 30.53
C VAL A 238 2.38 3.36 31.72
N SER A 239 2.74 4.34 32.55
CA SER A 239 3.55 4.11 33.74
C SER A 239 2.89 3.10 34.70
N LEU A 240 1.58 3.19 34.90
CA LEU A 240 0.84 2.23 35.73
C LEU A 240 0.82 0.83 35.08
N TYR A 241 0.60 0.75 33.77
CA TYR A 241 0.59 -0.49 32.99
C TYR A 241 1.92 -1.22 33.05
N GLU A 242 3.04 -0.49 33.02
CA GLU A 242 4.41 -1.04 33.04
C GLU A 242 4.90 -1.43 34.44
N SER A 243 4.24 -0.99 35.51
CA SER A 243 4.56 -1.37 36.90
C SER A 243 4.29 -2.87 37.23
N VAL A 244 3.80 -3.64 36.25
CA VAL A 244 3.24 -4.98 36.38
C VAL A 244 4.16 -6.07 35.84
#